data_AF-A0A967HJB1-F1
#
_entry.id   AF-A0A967HJB1-F1
#
_cell.length_a   1.000
_cell.length_b   1.000
_cell.length_c   1.000
_cell.angle_alpha   90.00
_cell.angle_beta   90.00
_cell.angle_gamma   90.00
#
_symmetry.space_group_name_H-M   'P 1'
#
loop_
_entity.id
_entity.type
_entity.pdbx_description
1 polymer ?
#
loop_
_entity_poly.entity_id
_entity_poly.type
_entity_poly.pdbx_seq_one_letter_code
_entity_poly.pdbx_strand_id
1 'polypeptide(L)'
;GDRPLARQAVAVATPGGTGAVFAAVMNFLEPGQKLLVPGYYWGPYRVICDHAGREMDTFPMFGRDGAFDLDALAEGLDRHLAIQGRALVVLNFPCHNPTGYSLDQHEWRRLSQTVARAAEKGPVTVLVDAAYMEFGGRAARSWINALPGLLGSATVLVAW
;
A
#
# COMPACT_ATOMS: atom_id res chain seq x y z
N GLY A 1 -19.12 -13.42 -2.78
CA GLY A 1 -20.46 -12.94 -3.19
C GLY A 1 -20.36 -12.37 -4.59
N ASP A 2 -21.45 -12.41 -5.36
CA ASP A 2 -21.50 -12.03 -6.78
C ASP A 2 -21.41 -10.50 -6.98
N ARG A 3 -20.27 -9.91 -6.60
CA ARG A 3 -19.96 -8.50 -6.81
C ARG A 3 -19.03 -8.38 -8.02
N PRO A 4 -19.17 -7.35 -8.87
CA PRO A 4 -18.34 -7.18 -10.08
C PRO A 4 -16.83 -7.30 -9.84
N LEU A 5 -16.33 -6.77 -8.71
CA LEU A 5 -14.92 -6.85 -8.33
C LEU A 5 -14.43 -8.28 -8.03
N ALA A 6 -15.31 -9.18 -7.56
CA ALA A 6 -14.93 -10.54 -7.23
C ALA A 6 -14.49 -11.34 -8.48
N ARG A 7 -15.01 -11.00 -9.66
CA ARG A 7 -14.63 -11.62 -10.94
C ARG A 7 -13.29 -11.12 -11.48
N GLN A 8 -12.76 -10.03 -10.92
CA GLN A 8 -11.47 -9.43 -11.29
C GLN A 8 -10.37 -9.78 -10.29
N ALA A 9 -10.70 -10.50 -9.22
CA ALA A 9 -9.77 -10.89 -8.18
C ALA A 9 -9.22 -12.30 -8.43
N VAL A 10 -7.93 -12.47 -8.19
CA VAL A 10 -7.26 -13.77 -8.10
C VAL A 10 -6.62 -13.85 -6.72
N ALA A 11 -6.62 -15.04 -6.11
CA ALA A 11 -6.02 -15.29 -4.81
C ALA A 11 -5.00 -16.42 -4.91
N VAL A 12 -3.88 -16.26 -4.20
CA VAL A 12 -2.81 -17.24 -4.09
C VAL A 12 -2.50 -17.44 -2.62
N ALA A 13 -2.37 -18.70 -2.18
CA ALA A 13 -2.00 -19.01 -0.81
C ALA A 13 -0.54 -18.64 -0.55
N THR A 14 -0.27 -18.07 0.62
CA THR A 14 1.08 -17.70 1.08
C THR A 14 1.24 -18.07 2.56
N PRO A 15 2.48 -18.22 3.08
CA PRO A 15 2.71 -18.42 4.51
C PRO A 15 2.44 -17.12 5.30
N GLY A 16 1.15 -16.80 5.46
CA GLY A 16 0.65 -15.58 6.10
C GLY A 16 0.96 -14.29 5.31
N GLY A 17 0.59 -13.15 5.89
CA GLY A 17 0.84 -11.82 5.31
C GLY A 17 2.33 -11.56 4.98
N THR A 18 3.25 -12.11 5.77
CA THR A 18 4.70 -12.08 5.49
C THR A 18 5.02 -12.65 4.10
N GLY A 19 4.45 -13.81 3.76
CA GLY A 19 4.67 -14.44 2.46
C GLY A 19 4.06 -13.64 1.31
N ALA A 20 2.90 -13.02 1.53
CA ALA A 20 2.27 -12.13 0.55
C ALA A 20 3.11 -10.87 0.28
N VAL A 21 3.62 -10.22 1.34
CA VAL A 21 4.50 -9.05 1.22
C VAL A 21 5.82 -9.42 0.54
N PHE A 22 6.43 -10.55 0.91
CA PHE A 22 7.64 -11.06 0.25
C PHE A 22 7.41 -11.28 -1.25
N ALA A 23 6.30 -11.94 -1.62
CA ALA A 23 5.95 -12.15 -3.03
C ALA A 23 5.73 -10.83 -3.77
N ALA A 24 5.11 -9.82 -3.13
CA ALA A 24 4.94 -8.50 -3.74
C ALA A 24 6.31 -7.84 -4.02
N VAL A 25 7.21 -7.81 -3.03
CA VAL A 25 8.56 -7.24 -3.20
C VAL A 25 9.34 -7.95 -4.32
N MET A 26 9.29 -9.29 -4.36
CA MET A 26 10.02 -10.07 -5.37
C MET A 26 9.51 -9.87 -6.80
N ASN A 27 8.20 -9.69 -6.99
CA ASN A 27 7.59 -9.63 -8.32
C ASN A 27 7.38 -8.21 -8.85
N PHE A 28 7.37 -7.19 -7.99
CA PHE A 28 7.04 -5.82 -8.39
C PHE A 28 8.20 -4.83 -8.27
N LEU A 29 9.31 -5.23 -7.64
CA LEU A 29 10.54 -4.44 -7.58
C LEU A 29 11.71 -5.24 -8.16
N GLU A 30 12.62 -4.56 -8.85
CA GLU A 30 13.91 -5.11 -9.28
C GLU A 30 14.95 -5.04 -8.14
N PRO A 31 16.03 -5.84 -8.18
CA PRO A 31 17.15 -5.67 -7.25
C PRO A 31 17.65 -4.22 -7.21
N GLY A 32 17.86 -3.70 -5.99
CA GLY A 32 18.26 -2.31 -5.74
C GLY A 32 17.11 -1.28 -5.74
N GLN A 33 15.91 -1.64 -6.21
CA GLN A 33 14.74 -0.74 -6.12
C GLN A 33 14.17 -0.67 -4.71
N LYS A 34 13.46 0.43 -4.44
CA LYS A 34 12.95 0.78 -3.11
C LYS A 34 11.47 0.46 -2.99
N LEU A 35 11.12 -0.16 -1.87
CA LEU A 35 9.76 -0.21 -1.35
C LEU A 35 9.44 1.11 -0.63
N LEU A 36 8.29 1.73 -0.92
CA LEU A 36 7.81 2.90 -0.22
C LEU A 36 6.90 2.50 0.95
N VAL A 37 7.19 2.99 2.16
CA VAL A 37 6.37 2.74 3.36
C VAL A 37 6.16 4.01 4.19
N PRO A 38 5.09 4.10 5.01
CA PRO A 38 4.97 5.19 5.99
C PRO A 38 6.12 5.15 7.01
N GLY A 39 6.44 6.30 7.63
CA GLY A 39 7.55 6.44 8.58
C GLY A 39 7.39 5.65 9.89
N TYR A 40 6.16 5.27 10.23
CA TYR A 40 5.89 4.21 11.20
C TYR A 40 5.48 2.96 10.43
N TYR A 41 6.04 1.80 10.76
CA TYR A 41 5.77 0.57 10.01
C TYR A 41 6.10 -0.68 10.82
N TRP A 42 5.65 -1.83 10.33
CA TRP A 42 6.03 -3.15 10.86
C TRP A 42 7.45 -3.53 10.40
N GLY A 43 8.37 -3.63 11.37
CA GLY A 43 9.82 -3.83 11.14
C GLY A 43 10.21 -4.87 10.07
N PRO A 44 9.53 -6.03 9.96
CA PRO A 44 9.81 -7.03 8.94
C PRO A 44 9.73 -6.57 7.48
N TYR A 45 9.07 -5.46 7.14
CA TYR A 45 9.17 -4.91 5.77
C TYR A 45 10.63 -4.62 5.37
N ARG A 46 11.43 -4.07 6.29
CA ARG A 46 12.87 -3.83 6.06
C ARG A 46 13.61 -5.15 5.85
N VAL A 47 13.38 -6.13 6.75
CA VAL A 47 14.05 -7.44 6.70
C VAL A 47 13.76 -8.17 5.38
N ILE A 48 12.51 -8.10 4.91
CA ILE A 48 12.10 -8.65 3.62
C ILE A 48 12.85 -7.97 2.47
N CYS A 49 12.90 -6.64 2.45
CA CYS A 49 13.60 -5.89 1.40
C CYS A 49 15.09 -6.25 1.38
N ASP A 50 15.77 -6.16 2.52
CA ASP A 50 17.19 -6.43 2.64
C ASP A 50 17.52 -7.87 2.21
N HIS A 51 16.72 -8.85 2.65
CA HIS A 51 16.88 -10.26 2.26
C HIS A 51 16.66 -10.47 0.76
N ALA A 52 15.72 -9.74 0.15
CA ALA A 52 15.43 -9.79 -1.27
C ALA A 52 16.40 -8.95 -2.13
N GLY A 53 17.40 -8.28 -1.55
CA GLY A 53 18.28 -7.36 -2.27
C GLY A 53 17.54 -6.13 -2.83
N ARG A 54 16.47 -5.71 -2.16
CA ARG A 54 15.75 -4.44 -2.39
C ARG A 54 16.08 -3.48 -1.25
N GLU A 55 15.83 -2.20 -1.48
CA GLU A 55 15.95 -1.17 -0.45
C GLU A 55 14.55 -0.77 0.05
N MET A 56 14.51 0.06 1.10
CA MET A 56 13.26 0.62 1.61
C MET A 56 13.42 2.11 1.88
N ASP A 57 12.44 2.87 1.43
CA ASP A 57 12.30 4.31 1.60
C ASP A 57 11.03 4.63 2.39
N THR A 58 11.05 5.75 3.12
CA THR A 58 9.95 6.13 4.01
C THR A 58 9.46 7.55 3.72
N PHE A 59 8.18 7.79 3.96
CA PHE A 59 7.60 9.14 3.96
C PHE A 59 6.92 9.45 5.30
N PRO A 60 6.82 10.73 5.73
CA PRO A 60 6.04 11.12 6.91
C PRO A 60 4.64 10.49 6.89
N MET A 61 4.25 9.80 7.98
CA MET A 61 2.92 9.18 8.04
C MET A 61 1.83 10.20 8.37
N PHE A 62 2.14 11.20 9.21
CA PHE A 62 1.17 12.15 9.73
C PHE A 62 1.55 13.58 9.37
N GLY A 63 0.55 14.33 8.89
CA GLY A 63 0.64 15.77 8.72
C GLY A 63 0.59 16.50 10.07
N ARG A 64 0.68 17.84 10.04
CA ARG A 64 0.62 18.67 11.25
C ARG A 64 -0.71 18.58 12.00
N ASP A 65 -1.78 18.21 11.30
CA ASP A 65 -3.13 18.01 11.82
C ASP A 65 -3.33 16.60 12.41
N GLY A 66 -2.34 15.72 12.31
CA GLY A 66 -2.41 14.33 12.77
C GLY A 66 -3.16 13.39 11.81
N ALA A 67 -3.60 13.88 10.65
CA ALA A 67 -4.18 13.05 9.60
C ALA A 67 -3.09 12.38 8.76
N PHE A 68 -3.45 11.36 7.97
CA PHE A 68 -2.49 10.69 7.10
C PHE A 68 -1.95 11.66 6.04
N ASP A 69 -0.61 11.74 5.93
CA ASP A 69 0.05 12.69 5.07
C ASP A 69 0.05 12.23 3.59
N LEU A 70 -1.02 12.60 2.90
CA LEU A 70 -1.22 12.28 1.49
C LEU A 70 -0.29 13.07 0.56
N ASP A 71 0.16 14.25 0.97
CA ASP A 71 1.09 15.06 0.19
C ASP A 71 2.49 14.42 0.25
N ALA A 72 2.91 13.97 1.44
CA ALA A 72 4.14 13.19 1.59
C ALA A 72 4.11 11.85 0.82
N LEU A 73 2.95 11.17 0.79
CA LEU A 73 2.76 10.00 -0.06
C LEU A 73 2.94 10.36 -1.55
N ALA A 74 2.32 11.44 -2.02
CA ALA A 74 2.41 11.89 -3.41
C ALA A 74 3.86 12.17 -3.81
N GLU A 75 4.60 12.89 -2.98
CA GLU A 75 6.02 13.17 -3.20
C GLU A 75 6.87 11.89 -3.20
N GLY A 76 6.57 10.95 -2.32
CA GLY A 76 7.23 9.63 -2.28
C GLY A 76 7.03 8.85 -3.58
N LEU A 77 5.78 8.77 -4.05
CA LEU A 77 5.45 8.11 -5.31
C LEU A 77 6.15 8.77 -6.49
N ASP A 78 6.11 10.11 -6.56
CA ASP A 78 6.78 10.88 -7.62
C ASP A 78 8.29 10.64 -7.65
N ARG A 79 8.95 10.63 -6.48
CA ARG A 79 10.39 10.31 -6.39
C ARG A 79 10.69 8.90 -6.89
N HIS A 80 9.91 7.90 -6.48
CA HIS A 80 10.11 6.52 -6.89
C HIS A 80 9.91 6.36 -8.40
N LEU A 81 8.84 6.94 -8.95
CA LEU A 81 8.58 6.91 -10.39
C LEU A 81 9.71 7.59 -11.17
N ALA A 82 10.24 8.71 -10.70
CA ALA A 82 11.35 9.41 -11.35
C ALA A 82 12.67 8.63 -11.31
N ILE A 83 12.99 7.97 -10.19
CA ILE A 83 14.30 7.32 -9.97
C ILE A 83 14.34 5.90 -10.55
N GLN A 84 13.27 5.12 -10.35
CA GLN A 84 13.23 3.69 -10.66
C GLN A 84 12.13 3.29 -11.65
N GLY A 85 11.36 4.25 -12.18
CA GLY A 85 10.36 4.02 -13.22
C GLY A 85 9.10 3.26 -12.77
N ARG A 86 8.99 2.94 -11.47
CA ARG A 86 7.83 2.25 -10.87
C ARG A 86 7.75 2.53 -9.36
N ALA A 87 6.57 2.43 -8.79
CA ALA A 87 6.40 2.50 -7.34
C ALA A 87 5.67 1.27 -6.80
N LEU A 88 6.20 0.68 -5.72
CA LEU A 88 5.47 -0.25 -4.86
C LEU A 88 5.34 0.40 -3.49
N VAL A 89 4.11 0.64 -3.06
CA VAL A 89 3.81 1.19 -1.73
C VAL A 89 3.07 0.16 -0.88
N VAL A 90 3.47 0.00 0.39
CA VAL A 90 2.73 -0.81 1.37
C VAL A 90 1.95 0.09 2.32
N LEU A 91 0.67 -0.22 2.47
CA LEU A 91 -0.26 0.48 3.34
C LEU A 91 -0.89 -0.52 4.31
N ASN A 92 -0.43 -0.53 5.56
CA ASN A 92 -0.96 -1.41 6.60
C ASN A 92 -2.19 -0.80 7.26
N PHE A 93 -3.36 -0.99 6.66
CA PHE A 93 -4.62 -0.47 7.17
C PHE A 93 -5.75 -1.49 6.96
N PRO A 94 -6.75 -1.53 7.85
CA PRO A 94 -6.93 -0.71 9.06
C PRO A 94 -6.05 -1.18 10.23
N CYS A 95 -6.11 -0.47 11.35
CA CYS A 95 -5.39 -0.78 12.60
C CYS A 95 -3.88 -0.92 12.39
N HIS A 96 -3.29 0.11 11.78
CA HIS A 96 -1.88 0.14 11.40
C HIS A 96 -0.94 -0.24 12.55
N ASN A 97 0.00 -1.15 12.31
CA ASN A 97 1.06 -1.47 13.26
C ASN A 97 2.25 -0.52 13.06
N PRO A 98 2.67 0.27 14.07
CA PRO A 98 2.33 0.17 15.49
C PRO A 98 1.28 1.18 16.01
N THR A 99 0.78 2.09 15.17
CA THR A 99 0.06 3.30 15.62
C THR A 99 -1.42 3.09 15.97
N GLY A 100 -2.03 1.97 15.54
CA GLY A 100 -3.47 1.72 15.60
C GLY A 100 -4.29 2.55 14.59
N TYR A 101 -3.65 3.43 13.79
CA TYR A 101 -4.35 4.34 12.89
C TYR A 101 -5.13 3.60 11.80
N SER A 102 -6.26 4.16 11.38
CA SER A 102 -7.06 3.64 10.27
C SER A 102 -7.51 4.80 9.40
N LEU A 103 -7.28 4.70 8.10
CA LEU A 103 -7.77 5.70 7.16
C LEU A 103 -9.30 5.74 7.17
N ASP A 104 -9.86 6.94 7.24
CA ASP A 104 -11.29 7.13 7.05
C ASP A 104 -11.69 7.10 5.56
N GLN A 105 -12.99 7.18 5.28
CA GLN A 105 -13.50 7.13 3.91
C GLN A 105 -13.06 8.33 3.05
N HIS A 106 -12.81 9.49 3.65
CA HIS A 106 -12.32 10.66 2.95
C HIS A 106 -10.83 10.52 2.59
N GLU A 107 -10.02 10.04 3.53
CA GLU A 107 -8.60 9.73 3.32
C GLU A 107 -8.43 8.65 2.25
N TRP A 108 -9.21 7.56 2.29
CA TRP A 108 -9.18 6.53 1.25
C TRP A 108 -9.50 7.06 -0.15
N ARG A 109 -10.49 7.96 -0.27
CA ARG A 109 -10.81 8.60 -1.56
C ARG A 109 -9.68 9.49 -2.05
N ARG A 110 -9.09 10.31 -1.18
CA ARG A 110 -7.96 11.17 -1.55
C ARG A 110 -6.71 10.35 -1.87
N LEU A 111 -6.49 9.24 -1.17
CA LEU A 111 -5.41 8.29 -1.48
C LEU A 111 -5.57 7.73 -2.88
N SER A 112 -6.78 7.28 -3.25
CA SER A 112 -7.05 6.82 -4.61
C SER A 112 -6.78 7.90 -5.66
N GLN A 113 -7.14 9.16 -5.40
CA GLN A 113 -6.84 10.28 -6.30
C GLN A 113 -5.34 10.58 -6.40
N THR A 114 -4.62 10.45 -5.28
CA THR A 114 -3.16 10.65 -5.20
C THR A 114 -2.44 9.59 -6.02
N VAL A 115 -2.82 8.32 -5.86
CA VAL A 115 -2.30 7.20 -6.65
C VAL A 115 -2.62 7.36 -8.13
N ALA A 116 -3.84 7.79 -8.48
CA ALA A 116 -4.22 7.99 -9.88
C ALA A 116 -3.35 9.06 -10.56
N ARG A 117 -3.06 10.18 -9.88
CA ARG A 117 -2.16 11.23 -10.40
C ARG A 117 -0.73 10.73 -10.57
N ALA A 118 -0.23 9.96 -9.60
CA ALA A 118 1.11 9.37 -9.70
C ALA A 118 1.18 8.38 -10.88
N ALA A 119 0.13 7.57 -11.09
CA ALA A 119 0.06 6.58 -12.16
C ALA A 119 0.12 7.17 -13.58
N GLU A 120 -0.18 8.46 -13.76
CA GLU A 120 0.03 9.16 -15.04
C GLU A 120 1.51 9.22 -15.45
N LYS A 121 2.43 9.08 -14.49
CA LYS A 121 3.89 9.18 -14.69
C LYS A 121 4.56 7.81 -14.82
N GLY A 122 3.88 6.72 -14.45
CA GLY A 122 4.40 5.37 -14.54
C GLY A 122 3.63 4.36 -13.66
N PRO A 123 4.00 3.06 -13.72
CA PRO A 123 3.28 2.02 -13.02
C PRO A 123 3.37 2.17 -11.49
N VAL A 124 2.20 2.14 -10.83
CA VAL A 124 2.06 2.13 -9.38
C VAL A 124 1.38 0.84 -8.92
N THR A 125 1.96 0.19 -7.94
CA THR A 125 1.37 -0.95 -7.22
C THR A 125 1.14 -0.56 -5.77
N VAL A 126 -0.10 -0.76 -5.31
CA VAL A 126 -0.51 -0.53 -3.91
C VAL A 126 -0.73 -1.88 -3.25
N LEU A 127 0.09 -2.21 -2.26
CA LEU A 127 -0.11 -3.37 -1.39
C LEU A 127 -0.84 -2.93 -0.12
N VAL A 128 -2.09 -3.37 0.04
CA VAL A 128 -2.82 -3.20 1.30
C VAL A 128 -2.49 -4.39 2.20
N ASP A 129 -1.77 -4.14 3.28
CA ASP A 129 -1.57 -5.11 4.35
C ASP A 129 -2.74 -5.02 5.32
N ALA A 130 -3.67 -5.96 5.18
CA ALA A 130 -4.96 -6.03 5.85
C ALA A 130 -4.96 -7.05 7.01
N ALA A 131 -3.80 -7.39 7.58
CA ALA A 131 -3.68 -8.38 8.66
C ALA A 131 -4.61 -8.10 9.85
N TYR A 132 -4.90 -6.81 10.12
CA TYR A 132 -5.77 -6.39 11.22
C TYR A 132 -7.20 -6.05 10.82
N MET A 133 -7.63 -6.39 9.60
CA MET A 133 -8.95 -6.02 9.07
C MET A 133 -10.13 -6.49 9.95
N GLU A 134 -10.04 -7.66 10.60
CA GLU A 134 -11.11 -8.14 11.47
C GLU A 134 -11.17 -7.42 12.83
N PHE A 135 -10.15 -6.63 13.19
CA PHE A 135 -10.05 -5.93 14.47
C PHE A 135 -10.43 -4.44 14.38
N GLY A 136 -10.60 -3.88 13.18
CA GLY A 136 -10.91 -2.45 12.97
C GLY A 136 -12.39 -2.04 13.07
N GLY A 137 -13.25 -2.93 13.60
CA GLY A 137 -14.69 -2.66 13.76
C GLY A 137 -15.44 -2.42 12.44
N ARG A 138 -16.54 -1.68 12.49
CA ARG A 138 -17.46 -1.50 11.33
C ARG A 138 -16.81 -0.76 10.15
N ALA A 139 -15.84 0.12 10.41
CA ALA A 139 -15.18 0.91 9.38
C ALA A 139 -13.96 0.22 8.75
N ALA A 140 -13.56 -0.96 9.26
CA ALA A 140 -12.38 -1.70 8.82
C ALA A 140 -12.35 -2.01 7.32
N ARG A 141 -13.52 -2.13 6.69
CA ARG A 141 -13.69 -2.46 5.27
C ARG A 141 -14.02 -1.26 4.40
N SER A 142 -13.92 -0.04 4.93
CA SER A 142 -14.21 1.20 4.20
C SER A 142 -13.32 1.39 2.96
N TRP A 143 -12.10 0.85 2.98
CA TRP A 143 -11.15 0.84 1.86
C TRP A 143 -11.71 0.16 0.60
N ILE A 144 -12.64 -0.79 0.74
CA ILE A 144 -13.31 -1.46 -0.40
C ILE A 144 -14.04 -0.44 -1.28
N ASN A 145 -14.53 0.67 -0.70
CA ASN A 145 -15.22 1.71 -1.46
C ASN A 145 -14.25 2.54 -2.33
N ALA A 146 -12.96 2.56 -2.02
CA ALA A 146 -11.93 3.22 -2.83
C ALA A 146 -11.32 2.31 -3.89
N LEU A 147 -11.53 0.99 -3.82
CA LEU A 147 -11.00 0.02 -4.78
C LEU A 147 -11.32 0.34 -6.24
N PRO A 148 -12.55 0.72 -6.63
CA PRO A 148 -12.82 1.04 -8.04
C PRO A 148 -11.95 2.16 -8.59
N GLY A 149 -11.64 3.19 -7.79
CA GLY A 149 -10.76 4.29 -8.18
C GLY A 149 -9.30 3.85 -8.27
N LEU A 150 -8.84 3.03 -7.32
CA LEU A 150 -7.49 2.48 -7.33
C LEU A 150 -7.26 1.55 -8.53
N LEU A 151 -8.16 0.59 -8.76
CA LEU A 151 -8.06 -0.37 -9.86
C LEU A 151 -8.14 0.29 -11.24
N GLY A 152 -8.69 1.49 -11.34
CA GLY A 152 -8.69 2.27 -12.58
C GLY A 152 -7.32 2.83 -12.97
N SER A 153 -6.33 2.83 -12.06
CA SER A 153 -5.03 3.49 -12.27
C SER A 153 -3.82 2.72 -11.74
N ALA A 154 -4.00 1.74 -10.86
CA ALA A 154 -2.93 1.02 -10.20
C ALA A 154 -3.23 -0.47 -10.07
N THR A 155 -2.17 -1.27 -9.94
CA THR A 155 -2.33 -2.66 -9.48
C THR A 155 -2.54 -2.65 -7.96
N VAL A 156 -3.58 -3.35 -7.50
CA VAL A 156 -3.86 -3.48 -6.07
C VAL A 156 -3.60 -4.91 -5.63
N LEU A 157 -2.73 -5.05 -4.64
CA LEU A 157 -2.46 -6.31 -3.94
C LEU A 157 -3.05 -6.22 -2.54
N VAL A 158 -3.51 -7.35 -2.01
CA VAL A 158 -4.00 -7.44 -0.63
C VAL A 158 -3.26 -8.58 0.06
N ALA A 159 -2.53 -8.26 1.11
CA ALA A 159 -2.01 -9.23 2.07
C ALA A 159 -3.02 -9.36 3.22
N TRP A 160 -3.37 -10.58 3.59
CA TRP A 160 -4.33 -10.87 4.65
C TRP A 160 -3.73 -11.89 5.61
#